data_AF-A0A8W8I2W3-F1
#
_entry.id   AF-A0A8W8I2W3-F1
#
_cell.length_a   1.000
_cell.length_b   1.000
_cell.length_c   1.000
_cell.angle_alpha   90.00
_cell.angle_beta   90.00
_cell.angle_gamma   90.00
#
_symmetry.space_group_name_H-M   'P 1'
#
loop_
_entity.id
_entity.type
_entity.pdbx_description
1 polymer ?
#
loop_
_entity_poly.entity_id
_entity_poly.type
_entity_poly.pdbx_seq_one_letter_code
_entity_poly.pdbx_strand_id
1 'polypeptide(L)' 'PRNKIHMLDRDGRFLRYIIPEGGINKPRAVCILGDGEMMVGECLTGIAKRIKYLEE' A
#
# COMPACT_ATOMS: atom_id res chain seq x y z
N PRO A 1 1.50 12.37 8.40
CA PRO A 1 2.20 11.06 8.58
C PRO A 1 2.86 10.57 7.28
N ARG A 2 4.12 10.11 7.27
CA ARG A 2 4.84 9.66 6.05
C ARG A 2 4.61 8.18 5.68
N ASN A 3 3.96 7.44 6.56
CA ASN A 3 3.88 5.98 6.54
C ASN A 3 2.50 5.52 6.01
N LYS A 4 2.32 5.58 4.68
CA LYS A 4 1.05 5.30 4.01
C LYS A 4 1.26 5.05 2.52
N ILE A 5 0.30 4.40 1.89
CA ILE A 5 0.25 4.22 0.44
C ILE A 5 -0.81 5.19 -0.12
N HIS A 6 -0.46 5.88 -1.20
CA HIS A 6 -1.37 6.80 -1.89
C HIS A 6 -2.03 6.07 -3.05
N MET A 7 -3.36 6.06 -3.09
CA MET A 7 -4.11 5.55 -4.22
C MET A 7 -4.55 6.72 -5.10
N LEU A 8 -4.27 6.61 -6.39
CA LEU A 8 -4.62 7.58 -7.42
C LEU A 8 -5.57 6.92 -8.43
N ASP A 9 -6.41 7.72 -9.09
CA ASP A 9 -7.17 7.27 -10.26
C ASP A 9 -6.27 7.22 -11.51
N ARG A 10 -6.86 6.84 -12.66
CA ARG A 10 -6.15 6.72 -13.94
C ARG A 10 -5.61 8.06 -14.47
N ASP A 11 -6.17 9.17 -14.02
CA ASP A 11 -5.73 10.52 -14.37
C ASP A 11 -4.73 11.09 -13.35
N GLY A 12 -4.35 10.29 -12.34
CA GLY A 12 -3.43 10.70 -11.29
C GLY A 12 -4.08 11.52 -10.17
N ARG A 13 -5.41 11.64 -10.10
CA ARG A 13 -6.08 12.34 -9.00
C ARG A 13 -6.09 11.48 -7.74
N PHE A 14 -5.88 12.12 -6.60
CA PHE A 14 -5.90 11.46 -5.31
C PHE A 14 -7.28 10.90 -4.98
N LEU A 15 -7.34 9.61 -4.66
CA LEU A 15 -8.57 8.94 -4.21
C LEU A 15 -8.59 8.84 -2.68
N ARG A 16 -7.62 8.13 -2.11
CA ARG A 16 -7.52 7.90 -0.67
C ARG A 16 -6.15 7.39 -0.26
N TYR A 17 -5.94 7.29 1.05
CA TYR A 17 -4.83 6.55 1.63
C TYR A 17 -5.20 5.09 1.86
N ILE A 18 -4.24 4.19 1.68
CA ILE A 18 -4.30 2.82 2.18
C ILE A 18 -3.35 2.73 3.36
N ILE A 19 -3.89 2.37 4.53
CA ILE A 19 -3.15 2.14 5.76
C ILE A 19 -3.60 0.77 6.27
N PRO A 20 -2.74 -0.25 6.24
CA PRO A 20 -3.12 -1.57 6.74
C PRO A 20 -3.29 -1.53 8.27
N GLU A 21 -4.01 -2.51 8.80
CA GLU A 21 -4.06 -2.73 10.24
C GLU A 21 -2.64 -2.91 10.81
N GLY A 22 -2.36 -2.29 11.95
CA GLY A 22 -1.00 -2.21 12.51
C GLY A 22 -0.04 -1.28 11.76
N GLY A 23 -0.49 -0.59 10.72
CA GLY A 23 0.29 0.39 9.96
C GLY A 23 1.42 -0.20 9.13
N ILE A 24 2.22 0.69 8.53
CA ILE A 24 3.34 0.32 7.65
C ILE A 24 4.55 1.22 7.89
N ASN A 25 5.76 0.66 7.98
CA ASN A 25 6.96 1.42 8.30
C ASN A 25 7.78 1.78 7.05
N LYS A 26 7.86 3.07 6.70
CA LYS A 26 8.66 3.59 5.57
C LYS A 26 8.46 2.74 4.29
N PRO A 27 7.22 2.62 3.77
CA PRO A 27 6.97 1.85 2.57
C PRO A 27 7.78 2.40 1.39
N ARG A 28 8.38 1.52 0.60
CA ARG A 28 9.19 1.92 -0.58
C ARG A 28 8.86 1.15 -1.84
N ALA A 29 8.72 -0.17 -1.75
CA ALA A 29 8.40 -1.01 -2.89
C ALA A 29 6.92 -1.43 -2.84
N VAL A 30 6.26 -1.45 -4.01
CA VAL A 30 4.89 -1.94 -4.18
C VAL A 30 4.86 -2.92 -5.35
N CYS A 31 4.18 -4.05 -5.19
CA CYS A 31 3.88 -5.02 -6.24
C CYS A 31 2.39 -5.38 -6.18
N ILE A 32 1.69 -5.36 -7.32
CA ILE A 32 0.27 -5.75 -7.39
C ILE A 32 0.17 -7.26 -7.57
N LEU A 33 -0.64 -7.93 -6.76
CA LEU A 33 -0.79 -9.40 -6.76
C LEU A 33 -2.03 -9.91 -7.51
N GLY A 34 -2.93 -9.03 -7.98
CA GLY A 34 -4.25 -9.41 -8.49
C GLY A 34 -5.32 -9.32 -7.40
N ASP A 35 -6.60 -9.48 -7.76
CA ASP A 35 -7.75 -9.57 -6.83
C ASP A 35 -7.85 -8.44 -5.79
N GLY A 36 -7.42 -7.24 -6.18
CA GLY A 36 -7.44 -6.08 -5.28
C GLY A 36 -6.41 -6.17 -4.15
N GLU A 37 -5.31 -6.89 -4.35
CA GLU A 37 -4.24 -7.06 -3.38
C GLU A 37 -2.87 -6.58 -3.87
N MET A 38 -2.01 -6.21 -2.93
CA MET A 38 -0.64 -5.80 -3.17
C MET A 38 0.32 -6.30 -2.09
N MET A 39 1.59 -6.42 -2.43
CA MET A 39 2.71 -6.52 -1.49
C MET A 39 3.38 -5.16 -1.35
N VAL A 40 3.65 -4.76 -0.11
CA VAL A 40 4.39 -3.53 0.18
C VAL A 40 5.56 -3.80 1.10
N GLY A 41 6.76 -3.42 0.65
CA GLY A 41 8.01 -3.59 1.38
C GLY A 41 8.33 -2.41 2.29
N GLU A 42 8.65 -2.72 3.53
CA GLU A 42 9.16 -1.78 4.54
C GLU A 42 10.68 -1.69 4.47
N CYS A 43 11.22 -0.50 4.18
CA CYS A 43 12.65 -0.40 3.86
C CYS A 43 13.59 -0.50 5.07
N LEU A 44 13.09 -0.32 6.30
CA LEU A 44 13.91 -0.35 7.52
C LEU A 44 13.83 -1.69 8.27
N THR A 45 12.75 -2.43 8.10
CA THR A 45 12.52 -3.71 8.81
C THR A 45 12.83 -4.92 7.93
N GLY A 46 12.88 -4.75 6.61
CA GLY A 46 13.02 -5.86 5.66
C GLY A 46 11.75 -6.70 5.51
N ILE A 47 10.64 -6.30 6.12
CA ILE A 47 9.36 -7.01 6.07
C ILE A 47 8.58 -6.57 4.83
N ALA A 48 7.95 -7.54 4.14
CA ALA A 48 6.95 -7.28 3.12
C ALA A 48 5.57 -7.67 3.64
N LYS A 49 4.60 -6.76 3.54
CA LYS A 49 3.21 -6.97 3.99
C LYS A 49 2.28 -7.16 2.80
N ARG A 50 1.42 -8.18 2.87
CA ARG A 50 0.29 -8.34 1.95
C ARG A 50 -0.87 -7.46 2.42
N ILE A 51 -1.46 -6.70 1.50
CA ILE A 51 -2.52 -5.73 1.80
C ILE A 51 -3.62 -5.89 0.76
N LYS A 52 -4.85 -6.21 1.22
CA LYS A 52 -6.07 -6.11 0.40
C LYS A 52 -6.54 -4.66 0.41
N TYR A 53 -6.74 -4.09 -0.77
CA TYR A 53 -7.09 -2.69 -0.96
C TYR A 53 -8.38 -2.49 -1.74
N LEU A 54 -8.93 -3.50 -2.39
CA LEU A 54 -10.31 -3.49 -2.89
C LEU A 54 -11.12 -4.50 -2.08
N GLU A 55 -12.31 -4.11 -1.67
CA GLU A 55 -13.35 -5.06 -1.26
C GLU A 55 -14.16 -5.41 -2.52
N GLU A 56 -14.74 -6.61 -2.57
CA GLU A 56 -15.66 -7.02 -3.63
C GLU A 56 -16.95 -6.19 -3.61
#